data_AF-A0A5K1EQ44-F1
#
_entry.id   AF-A0A5K1EQ44-F1
#
_cell.length_a   1.000
_cell.length_b   1.000
_cell.length_c   1.000
_cell.angle_alpha   90.00
_cell.angle_beta   90.00
_cell.angle_gamma   90.00
#
_symmetry.space_group_name_H-M   'P 1'
#
loop_
_entity.id
_entity.type
_entity.pdbx_description
1 polymer ?
#
loop_
_entity_poly.entity_id
_entity_poly.type
_entity_poly.pdbx_seq_one_letter_code
_entity_poly.pdbx_strand_id
1 'polypeptide(L)'
;LSYAQCYGGHQFGMWAGQLGDGRAITLGEVVNSRGERWELQLKGAGKTPYSRFADGLAVLRSSIREFLCSEAMEGLGIPTTRALCLVTTGKGVIRDMFY
;
A
#
# COMPACT_ATOMS: atom_id res chain seq x y z
N LEU A 1 -5.38 -3.68 -17.21
CA LEU A 1 -4.16 -4.44 -16.82
C LEU A 1 -3.68 -3.87 -15.51
N SER A 2 -3.28 -4.72 -14.56
CA SER A 2 -2.69 -4.26 -13.31
C SER A 2 -1.34 -3.60 -13.55
N TYR A 3 -0.99 -2.61 -12.75
CA TYR A 3 0.25 -1.85 -12.92
C TYR A 3 0.83 -1.41 -11.57
N ALA A 4 2.10 -1.02 -11.60
CA ALA A 4 2.77 -0.34 -10.51
C ALA A 4 3.15 1.06 -11.02
N GLN A 5 2.95 2.09 -10.21
CA GLN A 5 3.25 3.46 -10.59
C GLN A 5 4.73 3.80 -10.36
N CYS A 6 5.32 4.53 -11.31
CA CYS A 6 6.63 5.15 -11.16
C CYS A 6 6.46 6.58 -10.67
N TYR A 7 7.18 6.97 -9.63
CA TYR A 7 7.20 8.35 -9.13
C TYR A 7 8.57 8.69 -8.53
N GLY A 8 8.76 9.92 -8.08
CA GLY A 8 9.98 10.35 -7.39
C GLY A 8 9.63 11.30 -6.26
N GLY A 9 10.56 11.58 -5.36
CA GLY A 9 10.27 12.46 -4.23
C GLY A 9 11.48 12.81 -3.37
N HIS A 10 11.33 13.87 -2.59
CA HIS A 10 12.27 14.21 -1.53
C HIS A 10 11.93 13.40 -0.28
N GLN A 11 12.93 12.70 0.28
CA GLN A 11 12.82 12.01 1.56
C GLN A 11 13.77 12.68 2.54
N PHE A 12 13.25 13.09 3.70
CA PHE A 12 14.03 13.79 4.73
C PHE A 12 14.79 15.02 4.19
N GLY A 13 14.15 15.80 3.30
CA GLY A 13 14.72 17.00 2.71
C GLY A 13 15.65 16.78 1.51
N MET A 14 15.99 15.53 1.18
CA MET A 14 16.92 15.20 0.09
C MET A 14 16.19 14.53 -1.07
N TRP A 15 16.55 14.86 -2.32
CA TRP A 15 16.01 14.19 -3.49
C TRP A 15 16.41 12.70 -3.49
N ALA A 16 15.42 11.81 -3.41
CA ALA A 16 15.63 10.37 -3.30
C ALA A 16 15.61 9.64 -4.65
N GLY A 17 15.57 10.38 -5.76
CA GLY A 17 15.52 9.83 -7.12
C GLY A 17 14.22 9.09 -7.42
N GLN A 18 14.32 8.07 -8.28
CA GLN A 18 13.20 7.23 -8.69
C GLN A 18 12.71 6.36 -7.53
N LEU A 19 11.47 6.61 -7.14
CA LEU A 19 10.63 5.79 -6.26
C LEU A 19 9.54 5.12 -7.12
N GLY A 20 8.54 4.57 -6.47
CA GLY A 20 7.41 3.95 -7.14
C GLY A 20 6.69 3.04 -6.17
N ASP A 21 5.69 2.35 -6.68
CA ASP A 21 4.96 1.33 -5.94
C ASP A 21 5.87 0.11 -5.69
N GLY A 22 6.81 0.23 -4.76
CA GLY A 22 7.81 -0.79 -4.49
C GLY A 22 7.28 -2.03 -3.77
N ARG A 23 6.03 -1.97 -3.29
CA ARG A 23 5.32 -3.09 -2.65
C ARG A 23 3.81 -3.02 -2.83
N ALA A 24 3.34 -2.27 -3.82
CA ALA A 24 1.93 -2.08 -4.11
C ALA A 24 1.70 -2.36 -5.60
N ILE A 25 0.51 -2.85 -5.93
CA ILE A 25 0.06 -3.02 -7.31
C ILE A 25 -1.36 -2.47 -7.38
N THR A 26 -1.59 -1.53 -8.29
CA THR A 26 -2.95 -1.13 -8.66
C THR A 26 -3.55 -2.22 -9.54
N LEU A 27 -4.61 -2.86 -9.05
CA LEU A 27 -5.35 -3.89 -9.77
C LEU A 27 -6.20 -3.28 -10.89
N GLY A 28 -6.67 -2.05 -10.66
CA GLY A 28 -7.48 -1.28 -11.58
C GLY A 28 -8.39 -0.32 -10.83
N GLU A 29 -9.39 0.19 -11.54
CA GLU A 29 -10.41 1.07 -10.98
C GLU A 29 -11.79 0.45 -11.14
N VAL A 30 -12.67 0.72 -10.18
CA VAL A 30 -14.08 0.31 -10.22
C VAL A 30 -14.97 1.54 -10.05
N VAL A 31 -16.12 1.52 -10.69
CA VAL A 31 -17.17 2.51 -10.44
C VAL A 31 -18.20 1.87 -9.51
N ASN A 32 -18.45 2.48 -8.36
CA ASN A 32 -19.42 1.96 -7.41
C ASN A 32 -20.86 2.33 -7.78
N SER A 33 -21.84 1.87 -7.01
CA SER A 33 -23.27 2.13 -7.25
C SER A 33 -23.66 3.62 -7.14
N ARG A 34 -22.81 4.46 -6.55
CA ARG A 34 -22.99 5.92 -6.48
C ARG A 34 -22.36 6.67 -7.66
N GLY A 35 -21.76 5.96 -8.61
CA GLY A 35 -21.04 6.56 -9.74
C GLY A 35 -19.64 7.07 -9.38
N GLU A 36 -19.13 6.76 -8.19
CA GLU A 36 -17.79 7.17 -7.75
C GLU A 36 -16.75 6.20 -8.29
N ARG A 37 -15.61 6.74 -8.73
CA ARG A 37 -14.45 5.96 -9.19
C ARG A 37 -13.51 5.68 -8.02
N TRP A 38 -13.21 4.40 -7.82
CA TRP A 38 -12.35 3.91 -6.75
C TRP A 38 -11.17 3.14 -7.34
N GLU A 39 -9.95 3.49 -6.94
CA GLU A 39 -8.76 2.69 -7.23
C GLU A 39 -8.68 1.51 -6.26
N LEU A 40 -8.37 0.32 -6.79
CA LEU A 40 -8.08 -0.87 -5.99
C LEU A 40 -6.58 -1.14 -5.99
N GLN A 41 -5.93 -0.84 -4.87
CA GLN A 41 -4.50 -1.10 -4.66
C GLN A 41 -4.28 -2.26 -3.70
N LEU A 42 -3.48 -3.25 -4.11
CA LEU A 42 -3.08 -4.39 -3.28
C LEU A 42 -1.67 -4.15 -2.72
N LYS A 43 -1.58 -3.92 -1.42
CA LYS A 43 -0.31 -3.70 -0.70
C LYS A 43 0.28 -5.00 -0.17
N GLY A 44 1.58 -5.19 -0.35
CA GLY A 44 2.28 -6.44 -0.03
C GLY A 44 2.12 -7.51 -1.10
N ALA A 45 1.77 -7.14 -2.33
CA ALA A 45 1.53 -8.04 -3.46
C ALA A 45 2.80 -8.74 -3.97
N GLY A 46 3.98 -8.33 -3.53
CA GLY A 46 5.28 -8.83 -3.99
C GLY A 46 6.11 -7.76 -4.68
N LYS A 47 7.22 -8.19 -5.29
CA LYS A 47 8.15 -7.29 -5.97
C LYS A 47 7.54 -6.66 -7.23
N THR A 48 7.91 -5.42 -7.48
CA THR A 48 7.65 -4.65 -8.70
C THR A 48 8.98 -4.14 -9.26
N PRO A 49 9.00 -3.56 -10.47
CA PRO A 49 10.19 -2.86 -10.98
C PRO A 49 10.71 -1.74 -10.05
N TYR A 50 9.88 -1.28 -9.10
CA TYR A 50 10.19 -0.18 -8.20
C TYR A 50 10.53 -0.64 -6.76
N SER A 51 10.63 -1.95 -6.49
CA SER A 51 10.96 -2.49 -5.15
C SER A 51 12.38 -2.16 -4.67
N ARG A 52 13.25 -1.67 -5.57
CA ARG A 52 14.68 -1.47 -5.30
C ARG A 52 15.29 -2.76 -4.71
N PHE A 53 15.78 -2.71 -3.49
CA PHE A 53 16.42 -3.84 -2.79
C PHE A 53 15.46 -4.63 -1.88
N ALA A 54 14.21 -4.19 -1.71
CA ALA A 54 13.24 -4.80 -0.80
C ALA A 54 12.51 -6.00 -1.41
N ASP A 55 11.83 -6.78 -0.57
CA ASP A 55 11.10 -8.00 -0.96
C ASP A 55 9.70 -7.75 -1.54
N GLY A 56 9.17 -6.53 -1.44
CA GLY A 56 7.83 -6.17 -1.91
C GLY A 56 6.69 -6.71 -1.05
N LEU A 57 6.98 -7.26 0.14
CA LEU A 57 5.99 -7.88 1.02
C LEU A 57 5.59 -6.96 2.19
N ALA A 58 4.39 -7.18 2.71
CA ALA A 58 3.89 -6.57 3.94
C ALA A 58 3.77 -7.62 5.04
N VAL A 59 4.05 -7.21 6.29
CA VAL A 59 3.86 -8.04 7.48
C VAL A 59 2.48 -7.77 8.09
N LEU A 60 1.88 -8.79 8.70
CA LEU A 60 0.52 -8.70 9.25
C LEU A 60 0.37 -7.55 10.25
N ARG A 61 1.36 -7.34 11.13
CA ARG A 61 1.34 -6.24 12.12
C ARG A 61 1.22 -4.86 11.48
N SER A 62 1.91 -4.60 10.36
CA SER A 62 1.83 -3.32 9.68
C SER A 62 0.48 -3.16 8.97
N SER A 63 -0.01 -4.24 8.36
CA SER A 63 -1.28 -4.21 7.64
C SER A 63 -2.48 -4.00 8.56
N ILE A 64 -2.48 -4.62 9.76
CA ILE A 64 -3.52 -4.40 10.78
C ILE A 64 -3.54 -2.93 11.23
N ARG A 65 -2.36 -2.35 11.52
CA ARG A 65 -2.28 -0.94 11.95
C ARG A 65 -2.79 0.03 10.89
N GLU A 66 -2.43 -0.20 9.63
CA GLU A 66 -2.89 0.62 8.51
C GLU A 66 -4.42 0.50 8.33
N PHE A 67 -4.95 -0.73 8.34
CA PHE A 67 -6.40 -0.96 8.27
C PHE A 67 -7.15 -0.22 9.38
N LEU A 68 -6.75 -0.40 10.64
CA LEU A 68 -7.41 0.22 11.78
C LEU A 68 -7.32 1.75 11.74
N CYS A 69 -6.16 2.30 11.37
CA CYS A 69 -5.96 3.74 11.30
C CYS A 69 -6.80 4.36 10.18
N SER A 70 -6.78 3.77 8.97
CA SER A 70 -7.57 4.23 7.83
C SER A 70 -9.07 4.30 8.15
N GLU A 71 -9.64 3.22 8.69
CA GLU A 71 -11.07 3.18 8.97
C GLU A 71 -11.46 4.01 10.21
N ALA A 72 -10.58 4.15 11.19
CA ALA A 72 -10.79 5.07 12.32
C ALA A 72 -10.81 6.53 11.86
N MET A 73 -9.88 6.93 10.99
CA MET A 73 -9.81 8.29 10.44
C MET A 73 -11.08 8.63 9.63
N GLU A 74 -11.55 7.69 8.80
CA GLU A 74 -12.84 7.83 8.12
C GLU A 74 -14.00 7.97 9.13
N GLY A 75 -14.03 7.13 10.16
CA GLY A 75 -15.06 7.19 11.21
C GLY A 75 -15.07 8.51 11.98
N LEU A 76 -13.94 9.22 12.01
CA LEU A 76 -13.80 10.57 12.57
C LEU A 76 -14.12 11.69 11.55
N GLY A 77 -14.45 11.36 10.30
CA GLY A 77 -14.72 12.33 9.24
C GLY A 77 -13.47 13.01 8.69
N ILE A 78 -12.28 12.41 8.89
CA ILE A 78 -11.02 12.96 8.40
C ILE A 78 -10.67 12.28 7.06
N PRO A 79 -10.45 13.04 5.97
CA PRO A 79 -10.10 12.48 4.68
C PRO A 79 -8.87 11.56 4.75
N THR A 80 -9.03 10.33 4.24
CA THR A 80 -8.02 9.27 4.32
C THR A 80 -8.22 8.25 3.21
N THR A 81 -7.22 7.40 2.96
CA THR A 81 -7.41 6.19 2.16
C THR A 81 -8.23 5.17 2.94
N ARG A 82 -9.08 4.43 2.24
CA ARG A 82 -9.92 3.36 2.83
C ARG A 82 -9.21 2.01 2.76
N ALA A 83 -9.47 1.14 3.73
CA ALA A 83 -8.90 -0.19 3.79
C ALA A 83 -9.99 -1.26 3.63
N LEU A 84 -10.01 -1.93 2.48
CA LEU A 84 -11.11 -2.85 2.11
C LEU A 84 -11.05 -4.18 2.89
N CYS A 85 -9.90 -4.82 2.95
CA CYS A 85 -9.73 -6.12 3.63
C CYS A 85 -8.27 -6.43 3.96
N LEU A 86 -8.07 -7.48 4.77
CA LEU A 86 -6.76 -8.04 5.10
C LEU A 86 -6.74 -9.52 4.75
N VAL A 87 -5.64 -9.97 4.13
CA VAL A 87 -5.43 -11.37 3.75
C VAL A 87 -4.08 -11.83 4.26
N THR A 88 -4.06 -12.93 5.02
CA THR A 88 -2.83 -13.59 5.47
C THR A 88 -2.42 -14.68 4.48
N THR A 89 -1.12 -14.80 4.19
CA THR A 89 -0.60 -15.82 3.27
C THR A 89 0.03 -17.04 3.95
N GLY A 90 0.22 -16.97 5.28
CA GLY A 90 0.99 -17.98 6.03
C GLY A 90 2.51 -17.94 5.80
N LYS A 91 3.01 -17.07 4.91
CA LYS A 91 4.45 -16.94 4.65
C LYS A 91 5.15 -16.17 5.78
N GLY A 92 6.27 -16.71 6.26
CA GLY A 92 7.18 -15.98 7.15
C GLY A 92 7.90 -14.87 6.40
N VAL A 93 7.81 -13.64 6.89
CA VAL A 93 8.51 -12.47 6.34
C VAL A 93 9.39 -11.89 7.44
N ILE A 94 10.71 -11.86 7.20
CA ILE A 94 11.69 -11.41 8.18
C ILE A 94 11.71 -9.88 8.21
N ARG A 95 11.50 -9.32 9.39
CA ARG A 95 11.68 -7.91 9.71
C ARG A 95 12.35 -7.82 11.09
N ASP A 96 12.97 -6.68 11.37
CA ASP A 96 13.41 -6.40 12.75
C ASP A 96 12.19 -6.43 13.68
N MET A 97 12.34 -7.11 14.82
CA MET A 97 11.28 -7.27 15.81
C MET A 97 10.80 -5.92 16.36
N PHE A 98 11.68 -4.92 16.45
CA PHE A 98 11.43 -3.62 17.06
C PHE A 98 11.10 -2.49 16.06
N TYR A 99 10.91 -2.83 14.78
CA TYR A 99 10.44 -1.89 13.75
C TYR A 99 8.90 -1.82 13.65
#